data_AF-A0A4Y8JYW3-F1
#
_entry.id   AF-A0A4Y8JYW3-F1
#
_cell.length_a   1.000
_cell.length_b   1.000
_cell.length_c   1.000
_cell.angle_alpha   90.00
_cell.angle_beta   90.00
_cell.angle_gamma   90.00
#
_symmetry.space_group_name_H-M   'P 1'
#
loop_
_entity.id
_entity.type
_entity.pdbx_description
1 polymer ?
#
loop_
_entity_poly.entity_id
_entity_poly.type
_entity_poly.pdbx_seq_one_letter_code
_entity_poly.pdbx_strand_id
1 'polypeptide(L)'
;MARKSADRAPVALPDTETPAARWLRGLRLSGFSLVMMGLLIMAVVILAPGIRTYVDQRQQIDRLTAAVEAQQGAVEELKSERERWNDRTYVTTQARDRLSYVLPGDVSFLVINDLALPVTGGAAAPVATPTIQTTNVDWLSSMFASVMTAGLAPEAAK
;
A
#
# COMPACT_ATOMS: atom_id res chain seq x y z
N MET A 1 -24.60 -2.54 98.67
CA MET A 1 -23.56 -2.87 97.67
C MET A 1 -24.24 -3.51 96.47
N ALA A 2 -24.39 -2.81 95.35
CA ALA A 2 -24.97 -3.36 94.12
C ALA A 2 -23.93 -3.23 93.00
N ARG A 3 -23.47 -4.36 92.44
CA ARG A 3 -22.55 -4.37 91.30
C ARG A 3 -23.35 -4.22 90.01
N LYS A 4 -22.94 -3.25 89.20
CA LYS A 4 -23.47 -2.97 87.86
C LYS A 4 -22.79 -3.91 86.86
N SER A 5 -23.58 -4.75 86.20
CA SER A 5 -23.09 -5.62 85.11
C SER A 5 -22.89 -4.78 83.84
N ALA A 6 -21.67 -4.79 83.30
CA ALA A 6 -21.35 -4.15 82.04
C ALA A 6 -21.73 -5.08 80.88
N ASP A 7 -22.71 -4.66 80.09
CA ASP A 7 -23.12 -5.34 78.86
C ASP A 7 -22.08 -5.04 77.76
N ARG A 8 -21.42 -6.08 77.24
CA ARG A 8 -20.42 -5.95 76.17
C ARG A 8 -21.09 -6.28 74.85
N ALA A 9 -21.37 -5.24 74.07
CA ALA A 9 -21.81 -5.40 72.69
C ALA A 9 -20.68 -5.99 71.82
N PRO A 10 -20.96 -7.02 70.99
CA PRO A 10 -19.96 -7.54 70.06
C PRO A 10 -19.70 -6.54 68.93
N VAL A 11 -18.43 -6.18 68.74
CA VAL A 11 -17.99 -5.41 67.58
C VAL A 11 -18.02 -6.32 66.36
N ALA A 12 -18.95 -6.07 65.44
CA ALA A 12 -18.94 -6.70 64.12
C ALA A 12 -17.89 -5.99 63.24
N LEU A 13 -16.87 -6.74 62.82
CA LEU A 13 -15.93 -6.26 61.81
C LEU A 13 -16.63 -6.28 60.43
N PRO A 14 -16.42 -5.27 59.56
CA PRO A 14 -16.90 -5.33 58.20
C PRO A 14 -16.11 -6.41 57.43
N ASP A 15 -16.81 -7.45 56.97
CA ASP A 15 -16.25 -8.47 56.09
C ASP A 15 -15.97 -7.86 54.71
N THR A 16 -14.81 -7.21 54.55
CA THR A 16 -14.31 -6.77 53.24
C THR A 16 -13.71 -7.96 52.50
N GLU A 17 -14.54 -8.97 52.19
CA GLU A 17 -14.14 -10.05 51.32
C GLU A 17 -14.26 -9.60 49.86
N THR A 18 -13.13 -9.39 49.19
CA THR A 18 -13.10 -9.12 47.75
C THR A 18 -13.73 -10.31 46.99
N PRO A 19 -14.56 -10.07 45.96
CA PRO A 19 -15.19 -11.14 45.20
C PRO A 19 -14.17 -12.12 44.59
N ALA A 20 -12.97 -11.64 44.28
CA ALA A 20 -11.84 -12.48 43.87
C ALA A 20 -11.42 -13.50 44.94
N ALA A 21 -11.38 -13.12 46.22
CA ALA A 21 -11.00 -14.01 47.32
C ALA A 21 -12.04 -15.13 47.55
N ARG A 22 -13.32 -14.85 47.30
CA ARG A 22 -14.41 -15.84 47.36
C ARG A 22 -14.34 -16.83 46.20
N TRP A 23 -14.04 -16.35 44.99
CA TRP A 23 -13.82 -17.22 43.81
C TRP A 23 -12.60 -18.14 44.00
N LEU A 24 -11.51 -17.61 44.56
CA LEU A 24 -10.30 -18.38 44.85
C LEU A 24 -10.53 -19.49 45.89
N ARG A 25 -11.39 -19.28 46.91
CA ARG A 25 -11.75 -20.33 47.89
C ARG A 25 -12.73 -21.37 47.36
N GLY A 26 -13.45 -21.07 46.28
CA GLY A 26 -14.29 -22.03 45.57
C GLY A 26 -13.50 -22.99 44.67
N LEU A 27 -12.23 -22.66 44.37
CA LEU A 27 -11.33 -23.53 43.62
C LEU A 27 -10.90 -24.70 44.49
N ARG A 28 -11.67 -25.79 44.43
CA ARG A 28 -11.21 -27.09 44.90
C ARG A 28 -10.03 -27.51 44.02
N LEU A 29 -8.81 -27.35 44.54
CA LEU A 29 -7.54 -27.81 43.97
C LEU A 29 -7.57 -29.35 43.86
N SER A 30 -8.34 -29.82 42.91
CA SER A 30 -8.49 -31.22 42.50
C SER A 30 -7.65 -31.42 41.24
N GLY A 31 -7.08 -32.62 41.06
CA GLY A 31 -6.34 -32.97 39.84
C GLY A 31 -7.16 -32.71 38.57
N PHE A 32 -8.49 -32.84 38.64
CA PHE A 32 -9.40 -32.48 37.55
C PHE A 32 -9.35 -30.99 37.19
N SER A 33 -9.26 -30.09 38.16
CA SER A 33 -9.15 -28.64 37.91
C SER A 33 -7.83 -28.28 37.26
N LEU A 34 -6.74 -28.97 37.60
CA LEU A 34 -5.43 -28.78 36.95
C LEU A 34 -5.48 -29.25 35.49
N VAL A 35 -6.10 -30.41 35.23
CA VAL A 35 -6.32 -30.91 33.86
C VAL A 35 -7.18 -29.94 33.05
N MET A 36 -8.27 -29.42 33.62
CA MET A 36 -9.14 -28.46 32.95
C MET A 36 -8.42 -27.15 32.62
N MET A 37 -7.61 -26.64 33.56
CA MET A 37 -6.77 -25.46 33.34
C MET A 37 -5.76 -25.71 32.20
N GLY A 38 -5.10 -26.86 32.21
CA GLY A 38 -4.17 -27.26 31.15
C GLY A 38 -4.85 -27.33 29.77
N LEU A 39 -6.06 -27.90 29.70
CA LEU A 39 -6.85 -27.94 28.47
C LEU A 39 -7.24 -26.55 27.96
N LEU A 40 -7.64 -25.64 28.85
CA LEU A 40 -7.95 -24.26 28.48
C LEU A 40 -6.73 -23.54 27.92
N ILE A 41 -5.58 -23.65 28.60
CA ILE A 41 -4.32 -23.06 28.13
C ILE A 41 -3.94 -23.64 26.76
N MET A 42 -4.02 -24.96 26.61
CA MET A 42 -3.73 -25.63 25.34
C MET A 42 -4.65 -25.16 24.20
N ALA A 43 -5.96 -25.02 24.46
CA ALA A 43 -6.91 -24.51 23.48
C ALA A 43 -6.58 -23.09 23.03
N VAL A 44 -6.20 -22.20 23.97
CA VAL A 44 -5.81 -20.82 23.67
C VAL A 44 -4.52 -20.78 22.84
N VAL A 45 -3.51 -21.58 23.20
CA VAL A 45 -2.22 -21.63 22.47
C VAL A 45 -2.42 -22.08 21.01
N ILE A 46 -3.34 -23.02 20.77
CA ILE A 46 -3.66 -23.50 19.42
C ILE A 46 -4.43 -22.44 18.62
N LEU A 47 -5.37 -21.72 19.26
CA LEU A 47 -6.27 -20.79 18.56
C LEU A 47 -5.64 -19.40 18.35
N ALA A 48 -4.78 -18.95 19.26
CA ALA A 48 -4.13 -17.65 19.22
C ALA A 48 -3.45 -17.31 17.88
N PRO A 49 -2.62 -18.20 17.26
CA PRO A 49 -2.00 -17.88 15.97
C PRO A 49 -3.01 -17.71 14.83
N GLY A 50 -4.16 -18.39 14.90
CA GLY A 50 -5.20 -18.34 13.85
C GLY A 50 -5.92 -16.99 13.75
N ILE A 51 -6.05 -16.27 14.87
CA ILE A 51 -6.73 -14.96 14.86
C ILE A 51 -5.88 -13.93 14.09
N ARG A 52 -4.56 -13.95 14.29
CA ARG A 52 -3.65 -13.03 13.61
C ARG A 52 -3.59 -13.30 12.10
N THR A 53 -3.45 -14.57 11.72
CA THR A 53 -3.42 -14.96 10.30
C THR A 53 -4.74 -14.66 9.60
N TYR A 54 -5.89 -14.80 10.26
CA TYR A 54 -7.18 -14.46 9.69
C TYR A 54 -7.32 -12.97 9.32
N VAL A 55 -6.84 -12.07 10.20
CA VAL A 55 -6.86 -10.63 9.93
C VAL A 55 -5.92 -10.27 8.78
N ASP A 56 -4.70 -10.83 8.78
CA ASP A 56 -3.70 -10.59 7.74
C ASP A 56 -4.20 -11.12 6.37
N GLN A 57 -4.79 -12.32 6.34
CA GLN A 57 -5.40 -12.90 5.14
C GLN A 57 -6.52 -12.02 4.59
N ARG A 58 -7.37 -11.44 5.45
CA ARG A 58 -8.46 -10.58 4.99
C ARG A 58 -7.94 -9.31 4.32
N GLN A 59 -6.94 -8.67 4.91
CA GLN A 59 -6.28 -7.52 4.30
C GLN A 59 -5.60 -7.88 2.97
N GLN A 60 -5.00 -9.06 2.89
CA GLN A 60 -4.35 -9.53 1.67
C GLN A 60 -5.37 -9.76 0.54
N ILE A 61 -6.54 -10.33 0.85
CA ILE A 61 -7.64 -10.50 -0.11
C ILE A 61 -8.11 -9.14 -0.63
N ASP A 62 -8.40 -8.19 0.28
CA ASP A 62 -8.91 -6.88 -0.12
C ASP A 62 -7.90 -6.13 -1.02
N ARG A 63 -6.60 -6.22 -0.70
CA ARG A 63 -5.53 -5.65 -1.55
C ARG A 63 -5.42 -6.32 -2.91
N LEU A 64 -5.48 -7.65 -2.96
CA LEU A 64 -5.38 -8.41 -4.21
C LEU A 64 -6.60 -8.14 -5.10
N THR A 65 -7.80 -8.08 -4.54
CA THR A 65 -9.02 -7.74 -5.28
C THR A 65 -8.92 -6.34 -5.88
N ALA A 66 -8.51 -5.34 -5.08
CA ALA A 66 -8.30 -3.98 -5.59
C ALA A 66 -7.24 -3.92 -6.70
N ALA A 67 -6.15 -4.69 -6.58
CA ALA A 67 -5.12 -4.78 -7.61
C ALA A 67 -5.65 -5.41 -8.90
N VAL A 68 -6.46 -6.47 -8.80
CA VAL A 68 -7.09 -7.13 -9.96
C VAL A 68 -8.07 -6.17 -10.65
N GLU A 69 -8.90 -5.46 -9.90
CA GLU A 69 -9.83 -4.47 -10.47
C GLU A 69 -9.10 -3.35 -11.20
N ALA A 70 -8.02 -2.81 -10.61
CA ALA A 70 -7.20 -1.79 -11.25
C ALA A 70 -6.53 -2.30 -12.54
N GLN A 71 -5.99 -3.52 -12.51
CA GLN A 71 -5.38 -4.14 -13.69
C GLN A 71 -6.41 -4.42 -14.79
N GLN A 72 -7.61 -4.86 -14.41
CA GLN A 72 -8.70 -5.10 -15.35
C GLN A 72 -9.12 -3.80 -16.04
N GLY A 73 -9.20 -2.69 -15.31
CA GLY A 73 -9.46 -1.36 -15.87
C GLY A 73 -8.39 -0.93 -16.87
N ALA A 74 -7.10 -1.10 -16.53
CA ALA A 74 -5.99 -0.78 -17.44
C ALA A 74 -6.00 -1.65 -18.70
N VAL A 75 -6.33 -2.94 -18.59
CA VAL A 75 -6.47 -3.84 -19.74
C VAL A 75 -7.60 -3.38 -20.67
N GLU A 76 -8.73 -2.94 -20.13
CA GLU A 76 -9.85 -2.47 -20.92
C GLU A 76 -9.52 -1.16 -21.67
N GLU A 77 -8.86 -0.22 -20.98
CA GLU A 77 -8.35 1.01 -21.59
C GLU A 77 -7.38 0.71 -22.73
N LEU A 78 -6.38 -0.15 -22.49
CA LEU A 78 -5.41 -0.55 -23.50
C LEU A 78 -6.04 -1.27 -24.68
N LYS A 79 -7.08 -2.09 -24.45
CA LYS A 79 -7.85 -2.73 -25.53
C LYS A 79 -8.58 -1.70 -26.38
N SER A 80 -9.28 -0.76 -25.74
CA SER A 80 -9.97 0.33 -26.43
C SER A 80 -9.01 1.18 -27.25
N GLU A 81 -7.86 1.53 -26.67
CA GLU A 81 -6.83 2.27 -27.37
C GLU A 81 -6.30 1.46 -28.56
N ARG A 82 -5.98 0.18 -28.38
CA ARG A 82 -5.53 -0.70 -29.47
C ARG A 82 -6.55 -0.79 -30.60
N GLU A 83 -7.84 -0.88 -30.28
CA GLU A 83 -8.91 -0.85 -31.29
C GLU A 83 -8.94 0.46 -32.07
N ARG A 84 -8.77 1.61 -31.40
CA ARG A 84 -8.64 2.92 -32.05
C ARG A 84 -7.44 2.99 -32.99
N TRP A 85 -6.28 2.47 -32.57
CA TRP A 85 -5.07 2.42 -33.41
C TRP A 85 -5.21 1.47 -34.62
N ASN A 86 -6.12 0.51 -34.58
CA ASN A 86 -6.41 -0.36 -35.74
C ASN A 86 -7.24 0.35 -36.83
N ASP A 87 -7.93 1.44 -36.50
CA ASP A 87 -8.66 2.22 -37.50
C ASP A 87 -7.68 3.05 -38.35
N ARG A 88 -7.67 2.78 -39.65
CA ARG A 88 -6.86 3.52 -40.63
C ARG A 88 -7.14 5.03 -40.57
N THR A 89 -8.38 5.44 -40.35
CA THR A 89 -8.79 6.85 -40.30
C THR A 89 -8.19 7.55 -39.09
N TYR A 90 -8.12 6.87 -37.95
CA TYR A 90 -7.51 7.42 -36.73
C TYR A 90 -6.00 7.63 -36.92
N VAL A 91 -5.32 6.63 -37.51
CA VAL A 91 -3.87 6.71 -37.79
C VAL A 91 -3.54 7.81 -38.78
N THR A 92 -4.31 7.97 -39.87
CA THR A 92 -4.04 9.02 -40.86
C THR A 92 -4.27 10.42 -40.32
N THR A 93 -5.29 10.62 -39.48
CA THR A 93 -5.53 11.90 -38.79
C THR A 93 -4.40 12.22 -37.81
N GLN A 94 -3.97 11.26 -36.96
CA GLN A 94 -2.86 11.51 -36.05
C GLN A 94 -1.53 11.77 -36.76
N ALA A 95 -1.26 11.07 -37.86
CA ALA A 95 -0.09 11.32 -38.68
C ALA A 95 -0.13 12.70 -39.34
N ARG A 96 -1.30 13.18 -39.76
CA ARG A 96 -1.46 14.56 -40.27
C ARG A 96 -1.16 15.59 -39.19
N ASP A 97 -1.77 15.47 -38.02
CA ASP A 97 -1.65 16.46 -36.95
C ASP A 97 -0.23 16.53 -36.38
N ARG A 98 0.43 15.38 -36.19
CA ARG A 98 1.78 15.33 -35.57
C ARG A 98 2.93 15.36 -36.54
N LEU A 99 2.78 14.75 -37.71
CA LEU A 99 3.88 14.54 -38.66
C LEU A 99 3.68 15.28 -39.98
N SER A 100 2.61 16.08 -40.12
CA SER A 100 2.24 16.73 -41.38
C SER A 100 2.18 15.72 -42.54
N TYR A 101 1.70 14.49 -42.26
CA TYR A 101 1.62 13.43 -43.26
C TYR A 101 0.55 13.75 -44.32
N VAL A 102 0.83 13.47 -45.60
CA VAL A 102 -0.04 13.85 -46.72
C VAL A 102 -0.31 12.61 -47.59
N LEU A 103 -1.55 12.42 -48.05
CA LEU A 103 -1.86 11.35 -48.99
C LEU A 103 -1.41 11.75 -50.41
N PRO A 104 -1.00 10.80 -51.27
CA PRO A 104 -0.64 11.11 -52.65
C PRO A 104 -1.82 11.77 -53.37
N GLY A 105 -1.65 13.02 -53.80
CA GLY A 105 -2.67 13.86 -54.44
C GLY A 105 -3.14 15.07 -53.62
N ASP A 106 -2.85 15.12 -52.32
CA ASP A 106 -3.14 16.28 -51.45
C ASP A 106 -1.96 17.29 -51.45
N VAL A 107 -2.26 18.58 -51.28
CA VAL A 107 -1.26 19.68 -51.26
C VAL A 107 -1.10 20.23 -49.84
N SER A 108 0.09 20.10 -49.23
CA SER A 108 0.38 20.69 -47.91
C SER A 108 0.90 22.12 -48.01
N PHE A 109 0.30 23.04 -47.26
CA PHE A 109 0.80 24.40 -47.10
C PHE A 109 1.58 24.52 -45.78
N LEU A 110 2.88 24.77 -45.86
CA LEU A 110 3.69 25.15 -44.69
C LEU A 110 3.78 26.67 -44.65
N VAL A 111 3.14 27.28 -43.65
CA VAL A 111 3.25 28.73 -43.41
C VAL A 111 4.56 28.98 -42.67
N ILE A 112 5.61 29.31 -43.43
CA ILE A 112 6.86 29.80 -42.88
C ILE A 112 6.66 31.30 -42.67
N ASN A 113 6.56 31.72 -41.40
CA ASN A 113 6.50 33.13 -41.06
C ASN A 113 7.93 33.68 -41.02
N ASP A 114 8.33 34.34 -42.09
CA ASP A 114 9.64 34.98 -42.30
C ASP A 114 9.74 36.38 -41.66
N LEU A 115 8.68 36.83 -41.00
CA LEU A 115 8.69 38.02 -40.18
C LEU A 115 9.56 37.79 -38.93
N ALA A 116 10.50 38.70 -38.69
CA ALA A 116 11.28 38.77 -37.46
C ALA A 116 10.34 39.08 -36.27
N LEU A 117 9.65 38.07 -35.78
CA LEU A 117 8.96 38.14 -34.50
C LEU A 117 10.04 38.26 -33.42
N PRO A 118 9.99 39.25 -32.52
CA PRO A 118 10.85 39.23 -31.35
C PRO A 118 10.56 37.93 -30.61
N VAL A 119 11.54 37.02 -30.58
CA VAL A 119 11.52 35.82 -29.76
C VAL A 119 11.43 36.28 -28.30
N THR A 120 10.21 36.43 -27.80
CA THR A 120 9.95 36.52 -26.37
C THR A 120 9.71 35.11 -25.87
N GLY A 121 10.78 34.47 -25.36
CA GLY A 121 10.62 33.39 -24.40
C GLY A 121 11.10 31.99 -24.78
N GLY A 122 11.91 31.81 -25.82
CA GLY A 122 12.58 30.53 -26.07
C GLY A 122 14.08 30.73 -26.05
N ALA A 123 14.77 30.24 -25.03
CA ALA A 123 16.22 30.10 -25.05
C ALA A 123 16.60 29.42 -26.38
N ALA A 124 17.44 30.08 -27.18
CA ALA A 124 17.89 29.58 -28.46
C ALA A 124 18.36 28.13 -28.27
N ALA A 125 17.62 27.18 -28.84
CA ALA A 125 18.07 25.80 -28.87
C ALA A 125 19.46 25.80 -29.50
N PRO A 126 20.46 25.13 -28.90
CA PRO A 126 21.80 25.10 -29.46
C PRO A 126 21.70 24.53 -30.87
N VAL A 127 22.00 25.38 -31.86
CA VAL A 127 22.15 24.97 -33.26
C VAL A 127 23.13 23.81 -33.29
N ALA A 128 22.73 22.70 -33.93
CA ALA A 128 23.54 21.50 -34.01
C ALA A 128 24.88 21.82 -34.70
N THR A 129 25.93 21.91 -33.91
CA THR A 129 27.31 22.04 -34.40
C THR A 129 27.65 20.80 -35.22
N PRO A 130 28.34 20.90 -36.36
CA PRO A 130 28.73 19.73 -37.19
C PRO A 130 29.72 18.77 -36.51
N THR A 131 30.11 19.05 -35.27
CA THR A 131 30.96 18.19 -34.45
C THR A 131 30.09 17.24 -33.64
N ILE A 132 30.18 15.95 -33.97
CA ILE A 132 29.53 14.89 -33.19
C ILE A 132 30.19 14.83 -31.80
N GLN A 133 29.49 15.33 -30.78
CA GLN A 133 29.85 15.15 -29.38
C GLN A 133 29.53 13.70 -29.01
N THR A 134 30.54 12.86 -28.80
CA THR A 134 30.33 11.50 -28.28
C THR A 134 30.13 11.60 -26.77
N THR A 135 28.88 11.63 -26.31
CA THR A 135 28.59 11.51 -24.88
C THR A 135 28.91 10.08 -24.46
N ASN A 136 30.02 9.88 -23.77
CA ASN A 136 30.38 8.59 -23.19
C ASN A 136 29.53 8.37 -21.92
N VAL A 137 28.25 8.04 -22.12
CA VAL A 137 27.36 7.66 -21.03
C VAL A 137 27.50 6.16 -20.81
N ASP A 138 28.06 5.78 -19.66
CA ASP A 138 28.06 4.39 -19.21
C ASP A 138 26.68 4.04 -18.65
N TRP A 139 25.75 3.81 -19.57
CA TRP A 139 24.37 3.45 -19.26
C TRP A 139 24.32 2.16 -18.43
N LEU A 140 25.25 1.23 -18.64
CA LEU A 140 25.29 -0.05 -17.93
C LEU A 140 25.61 0.16 -16.46
N SER A 141 26.64 0.97 -16.16
CA SER A 141 26.95 1.36 -14.78
C SER A 141 25.79 2.10 -14.13
N SER A 142 25.13 3.01 -14.86
CA SER A 142 23.99 3.76 -14.32
C SER A 142 22.77 2.88 -14.01
N MET A 143 22.48 1.88 -14.84
CA MET A 143 21.40 0.93 -14.60
C MET A 143 21.74 -0.03 -13.47
N PHE A 144 22.98 -0.54 -13.43
CA PHE A 144 23.45 -1.41 -12.36
C PHE A 144 23.41 -0.70 -11.00
N ALA A 145 23.90 0.54 -10.94
CA ALA A 145 23.83 1.39 -9.75
C ALA A 145 22.37 1.64 -9.32
N SER A 146 21.45 1.83 -10.27
CA SER A 146 20.02 2.02 -9.97
C SER A 146 19.41 0.78 -9.32
N VAL A 147 19.70 -0.42 -9.84
CA VAL A 147 19.24 -1.69 -9.26
C VAL A 147 19.84 -1.92 -7.88
N MET A 148 21.15 -1.69 -7.71
CA MET A 148 21.81 -1.82 -6.42
C MET A 148 21.27 -0.81 -5.40
N THR A 149 20.99 0.42 -5.81
CA THR A 149 20.41 1.46 -4.95
C THR A 149 18.99 1.08 -4.54
N ALA A 150 18.18 0.56 -5.46
CA ALA A 150 16.83 0.12 -5.16
C ALA A 150 16.81 -1.11 -4.22
N GLY A 151 17.74 -2.04 -4.40
CA GLY A 151 17.84 -3.24 -3.56
C GLY A 151 18.46 -3.01 -2.18
N LEU A 152 19.32 -1.99 -2.05
CA LEU A 152 19.96 -1.61 -0.78
C LEU A 152 19.28 -0.42 -0.09
N ALA A 153 18.20 0.10 -0.66
CA ALA A 153 17.43 1.17 -0.04
C ALA A 153 16.96 0.69 1.35
N PRO A 154 17.34 1.38 2.45
CA PRO A 154 16.85 1.00 3.76
C PRO A 154 15.32 1.09 3.74
N GLU A 155 14.65 0.03 4.20
CA GLU A 155 13.22 0.05 4.40
C GLU A 155 12.92 1.28 5.26
N ALA A 156 12.22 2.26 4.68
CA ALA A 156 11.83 3.45 5.41
C ALA A 156 10.94 2.99 6.56
N ALA A 157 11.53 2.87 7.75
CA ALA A 157 10.84 2.52 8.97
C ALA A 157 9.65 3.48 9.12
N LYS A 158 8.46 2.93 9.00
CA LYS A 158 7.19 3.65 9.16
C LYS A 158 6.67 3.46 10.57
#